data_AF-A0A351GEN1-F1
#
_entry.id   AF-A0A351GEN1-F1
#
_cell.length_a   1.000
_cell.length_b   1.000
_cell.length_c   1.000
_cell.angle_alpha   90.00
_cell.angle_beta   90.00
_cell.angle_gamma   90.00
#
_symmetry.space_group_name_H-M   'P 1'
#
loop_
_entity.id
_entity.type
_entity.pdbx_description
1 polymer ?
#
loop_
_entity_poly.entity_id
_entity_poly.type
_entity_poly.pdbx_seq_one_letter_code
_entity_poly.pdbx_strand_id
1 'polypeptide(L)' 'MERNVIVYTLINGEFSGSKLFTEGEKARSKHFKGLEVEVDRLFEGV' A
#
# COMPACT_ATOMS: atom_id res chain seq x y z
N MET A 1 -2.00 -14.60 11.11
CA MET A 1 -1.87 -13.14 11.32
C MET A 1 -2.32 -12.48 10.05
N GLU A 2 -3.17 -11.46 10.14
CA GLU A 2 -3.66 -10.75 8.95
C GLU A 2 -2.57 -9.78 8.44
N ARG A 3 -2.26 -9.84 7.14
CA ARG A 3 -1.22 -9.03 6.49
C ARG A 3 -1.85 -7.91 5.69
N ASN A 4 -1.57 -6.68 6.08
CA ASN A 4 -2.25 -5.49 5.58
C ASN A 4 -1.25 -4.39 5.24
N VAL A 5 -1.49 -3.68 4.14
CA VAL A 5 -0.73 -2.50 3.72
C VAL A 5 -1.67 -1.31 3.66
N ILE A 6 -1.30 -0.22 4.34
CA ILE A 6 -2.06 1.04 4.28
C ILE A 6 -1.21 2.08 3.57
N VAL A 7 -1.75 2.64 2.49
CA VAL A 7 -1.09 3.72 1.75
C VAL A 7 -1.71 5.06 2.15
N TYR A 8 -0.85 6.00 2.54
CA TYR A 8 -1.19 7.39 2.83
C TYR A 8 -0.53 8.31 1.79
N THR A 9 -1.20 9.40 1.44
CA THR A 9 -0.64 10.43 0.54
C THR A 9 -0.34 11.69 1.35
N LEU A 10 0.88 12.22 1.27
CA LEU A 10 1.19 13.51 1.87
C LEU A 10 0.74 14.64 0.93
N ILE A 11 -0.20 15.48 1.38
CA ILE A 11 -0.72 16.63 0.64
C ILE A 11 -0.58 17.86 1.55
N ASN A 12 0.15 18.89 1.10
CA ASN A 12 0.35 20.14 1.84
C ASN A 12 0.87 19.93 3.30
N GLY A 13 1.68 18.90 3.53
CA GLY A 13 2.22 18.58 4.86
C GLY A 13 1.29 17.74 5.74
N GLU A 14 0.12 17.35 5.25
CA GLU A 14 -0.84 16.50 5.96
C GLU A 14 -1.03 15.15 5.25
N PHE A 15 -1.11 14.06 6.02
CA PHE A 15 -1.42 12.74 5.47
C PHE A 15 -2.92 12.65 5.16
N SER A 16 -3.25 12.49 3.88
CA SER A 16 -4.61 12.40 3.36
C SER A 16 -4.81 11.13 2.54
N GLY A 17 -6.01 10.55 2.67
CA GLY A 17 -6.46 9.36 1.96
C GLY A 17 -5.73 8.08 2.40
N SER A 18 -6.43 7.21 3.13
CA SER A 18 -5.97 5.85 3.42
C SER A 18 -6.60 4.88 2.43
N LYS A 19 -5.78 4.10 1.72
CA LYS A 19 -6.26 2.89 1.04
C LYS A 19 -5.62 1.68 1.70
N LEU A 20 -6.47 0.81 2.25
CA LEU A 20 -6.08 -0.49 2.75
C LEU A 20 -5.97 -1.46 1.57
N PHE A 21 -4.91 -2.27 1.59
CA PHE A 21 -4.71 -3.40 0.71
C PHE A 21 -4.47 -4.64 1.59
N THR A 22 -5.23 -5.69 1.35
CA THR A 22 -5.16 -6.95 2.09
C THR A 22 -4.34 -8.00 1.34
N GLU A 23 -4.12 -9.14 1.97
CA GLU A 23 -3.51 -10.32 1.34
C GLU A 23 -4.22 -10.67 0.01
N GLY A 24 -3.43 -11.03 -1.01
CA GLY A 24 -3.90 -11.25 -2.38
C GLY A 24 -4.18 -9.98 -3.21
N GLU A 25 -4.14 -8.79 -2.61
CA GLU A 25 -4.27 -7.52 -3.35
C GLU A 25 -2.93 -6.96 -3.81
N LYS A 26 -3.01 -6.05 -4.79
CA LYS A 26 -1.88 -5.27 -5.30
C LYS A 26 -1.98 -3.83 -4.81
N ALA A 27 -1.09 -3.45 -3.91
CA ALA A 27 -0.93 -2.09 -3.46
C ALA A 27 -0.44 -1.22 -4.63
N ARG A 28 -1.24 -0.20 -4.98
CA ARG A 28 -0.96 0.70 -6.11
C ARG A 28 -1.00 2.15 -5.66
N SER A 29 -0.01 2.93 -6.07
CA SER A 29 -0.04 4.38 -5.88
C SER A 29 -0.99 5.05 -6.87
N LYS A 30 -1.78 6.02 -6.40
CA LYS A 30 -2.57 6.90 -7.27
C LYS A 30 -1.72 7.95 -7.98
N HIS A 31 -0.54 8.26 -7.44
CA HIS A 31 0.32 9.36 -7.91
C HIS A 31 1.54 8.87 -8.70
N PHE A 32 2.10 7.71 -8.34
CA PHE A 32 3.23 7.11 -9.04
C PHE A 32 2.76 6.00 -9.98
N LYS A 33 2.65 6.31 -11.27
CA LYS A 33 2.39 5.29 -12.30
C LYS A 33 3.57 4.30 -12.31
N GLY A 34 3.27 3.00 -12.20
CA GLY A 34 4.27 1.92 -12.18
C GLY A 34 4.71 1.47 -10.78
N LEU A 35 4.28 2.15 -9.71
CA LEU A 35 4.47 1.63 -8.35
C LEU A 35 3.31 0.69 -7.99
N GLU A 36 3.53 -0.60 -8.25
CA GLU A 36 2.64 -1.71 -7.91
C GLU A 36 3.42 -2.74 -7.11
N VAL A 37 2.88 -3.15 -5.96
CA VAL A 37 3.49 -4.16 -5.09
C VAL A 37 2.42 -5.16 -4.67
N GLU A 38 2.74 -6.46 -4.78
CA GLU A 38 1.91 -7.54 -4.24
C GLU A 38 2.07 -7.59 -2.72
N VAL A 39 0.95 -7.54 -1.99
CA VAL A 39 0.97 -7.52 -0.52
C VAL A 39 1.70 -8.73 0.03
N ASP A 40 1.47 -9.91 -0.54
CA ASP A 40 2.07 -11.17 -0.09
C ASP A 40 3.60 -11.15 -0.17
N ARG A 41 4.14 -10.52 -1.23
CA ARG A 41 5.59 -10.43 -1.47
C ARG A 41 6.32 -9.53 -0.48
N LEU A 42 5.63 -8.57 0.14
CA LEU A 42 6.21 -7.70 1.16
C LEU A 42 6.54 -8.44 2.47
N PHE A 43 5.86 -9.56 2.71
CA PHE A 43 6.01 -10.35 3.92
C PHE A 43 6.75 -11.67 3.65
N GLU A 44 7.35 -11.85 2.47
CA GLU A 44 8.21 -13.01 2.20
C GLU A 44 9.44 -12.97 3.12
N GLY A 45 9.59 -14.00 3.97
CA GLY A 45 10.71 -14.10 4.91
C GLY A 45 10.47 -13.49 6.29
N VAL A 46 9.25 -12.99 6.55
CA VAL A 46 8.75 -12.57 7.88
C VAL A 46 7.78 -13.61 8.43
#